data_AF-A0AAP2GKT9-F1
#
_entry.id   AF-A0AAP2GKT9-F1
#
_cell.length_a   1.000
_cell.length_b   1.000
_cell.length_c   1.000
_cell.angle_alpha   90.00
_cell.angle_beta   90.00
_cell.angle_gamma   90.00
#
_symmetry.space_group_name_H-M   'P 1'
#
loop_
_entity.id
_entity.type
_entity.pdbx_description
1 polymer ?
#
loop_
_entity_poly.entity_id
_entity_poly.type
_entity_poly.pdbx_seq_one_letter_code
_entity_poly.pdbx_strand_id
1 'polypeptide(L)'
;MKGHATIHCTVYKAGLRLYSIAMLAAALLAHAPATAQVRHLIQVRTFDERLKPLKNVEVSINGKSFISTGDKGEVFTELLETELPIKTLKIKNEQLEPAAWNLSKSVLEIVVRKKDYQVVHLTVRDRNTGPVASASVTFRGKKTAHYTSAPNGTLDLPIALDEKIDGPDQFSVKGYDVIGFQQTNAEATLTVELVKPVAAVEQTPAADARENSAAAANPVTGKEYFRNFDLNHLDSIQSLTVFYAIFKNVSMKNMDAATRARLDDKFKQLVTQLEDSVRRNHNVFMGRISDSSFVREDIRNLLKQAQAEGQGLQTQRTEFDEKIRIIEQKLQKGFTSLDENTRAMVSSDLLALEQLLAENESRFYKNLSDYRQIINTLKEKYFDFQQLESKLSESEAKRLQEQEAFRRQLFLIFD
;
A
#
# COMPACT_ATOMS: atom_id res chain seq x y z
N MET A 1 82.79 -35.28 7.71
CA MET A 1 82.41 -34.49 8.91
C MET A 1 81.78 -33.13 8.52
N LYS A 2 80.70 -33.15 7.74
CA LYS A 2 79.91 -31.97 7.37
C LYS A 2 78.45 -32.36 7.53
N GLY A 3 77.72 -31.80 8.49
CA GLY A 3 76.31 -32.16 8.65
C GLY A 3 75.59 -31.68 9.92
N HIS A 4 76.29 -31.17 10.94
CA HIS A 4 75.63 -30.83 12.22
C HIS A 4 75.48 -29.33 12.55
N ALA A 5 76.10 -28.43 11.77
CA ALA A 5 76.07 -26.99 12.10
C ALA A 5 74.90 -26.20 11.47
N THR A 6 74.22 -26.75 10.45
CA THR A 6 73.24 -25.98 9.65
C THR A 6 71.81 -26.08 10.19
N ILE A 7 71.51 -27.01 11.10
CA ILE A 7 70.13 -27.25 11.57
C ILE A 7 69.75 -26.33 12.74
N HIS A 8 70.70 -25.93 13.58
CA HIS A 8 70.41 -25.09 14.76
C HIS A 8 70.07 -23.62 14.43
N CYS A 9 70.47 -23.09 13.28
CA CYS A 9 70.22 -21.68 12.92
C CYS A 9 68.83 -21.46 12.29
N THR A 10 68.26 -22.48 11.66
CA THR A 10 66.97 -22.37 10.97
C THR A 10 65.78 -22.47 11.93
N VAL A 11 65.91 -23.25 13.01
CA VAL A 11 64.85 -23.42 14.03
C VAL A 11 64.67 -22.16 14.88
N TYR A 12 65.76 -21.46 15.23
CA TYR A 12 65.69 -20.22 16.01
C TYR A 12 65.04 -19.06 15.23
N LYS A 13 65.30 -18.95 13.91
CA LYS A 13 64.66 -17.94 13.05
C LYS A 13 63.16 -18.21 12.81
N ALA A 14 62.75 -19.48 12.78
CA ALA A 14 61.34 -19.85 12.66
C ALA A 14 60.55 -19.55 13.95
N GLY A 15 61.12 -19.86 15.11
CA GLY A 15 60.52 -19.54 16.42
C GLY A 15 60.35 -18.04 16.66
N LEU A 16 61.35 -17.23 16.29
CA LEU A 16 61.28 -15.77 16.45
C LEU A 16 60.23 -15.12 15.51
N ARG A 17 60.01 -15.69 14.32
CA ARG A 17 58.97 -15.25 13.37
C ARG A 17 57.56 -15.65 13.81
N LEU A 18 57.40 -16.82 14.41
CA LEU A 18 56.12 -17.24 15.00
C LEU A 18 55.72 -16.39 16.21
N TYR A 19 56.69 -16.04 17.07
CA TYR A 19 56.43 -15.17 18.22
C TYR A 19 56.08 -13.73 17.83
N SER A 20 56.73 -13.19 16.80
CA SER A 20 56.44 -11.84 16.29
C SER A 20 55.10 -11.77 15.56
N ILE A 21 54.70 -12.81 14.83
CA ILE A 21 53.36 -12.89 14.22
C ILE A 21 52.28 -13.05 15.29
N ALA A 22 52.51 -13.85 16.33
CA ALA A 22 51.58 -14.01 17.45
C ALA A 22 51.41 -12.72 18.25
N MET A 23 52.49 -11.97 18.51
CA MET A 23 52.43 -10.66 19.15
C MET A 23 51.75 -9.60 18.27
N LEU A 24 51.95 -9.63 16.95
CA LEU A 24 51.26 -8.73 16.02
C LEU A 24 49.75 -9.04 15.96
N ALA A 25 49.38 -10.32 15.98
CA ALA A 25 47.98 -10.75 16.01
C ALA A 25 47.29 -10.40 17.35
N ALA A 26 48.00 -10.53 18.48
CA ALA A 26 47.52 -10.11 19.80
C ALA A 26 47.38 -8.57 19.89
N ALA A 27 48.29 -7.81 19.28
CA ALA A 27 48.18 -6.36 19.20
C ALA A 27 47.03 -5.90 18.28
N LEU A 28 46.74 -6.62 17.19
CA LEU A 28 45.62 -6.33 16.29
C LEU A 28 44.25 -6.67 16.90
N LEU A 29 44.17 -7.67 17.79
CA LEU A 29 42.94 -8.00 18.52
C LEU A 29 42.64 -7.04 19.69
N ALA A 30 43.62 -6.29 20.18
CA ALA A 30 43.45 -5.29 21.24
C ALA A 30 42.91 -3.93 20.75
N HIS A 31 42.78 -3.72 19.44
CA HIS A 31 42.28 -2.48 18.82
C HIS A 31 40.92 -2.67 18.15
N ALA A 32 40.08 -3.56 18.67
CA ALA A 32 38.66 -3.52 18.32
C ALA A 32 38.12 -2.14 18.78
N PRO A 33 37.59 -1.30 17.86
CA PRO A 33 36.99 -0.05 18.28
C PRO A 33 35.83 -0.40 19.21
N ALA A 34 35.94 -0.01 20.48
CA ALA A 34 34.79 0.04 21.37
C ALA A 34 33.81 1.03 20.74
N THR A 35 32.82 0.53 20.02
CA THR A 35 31.75 1.37 19.48
C THR A 35 31.02 1.93 20.69
N ALA A 36 31.21 3.22 20.94
CA ALA A 36 30.46 3.93 21.96
C ALA A 36 28.98 3.82 21.57
N GLN A 37 28.24 3.00 22.31
CA GLN A 37 26.80 2.86 22.12
C GLN A 37 26.15 4.15 22.63
N VAL A 38 25.76 5.03 21.70
CA VAL A 38 25.06 6.27 22.02
C VAL A 38 23.68 5.93 22.57
N ARG A 39 23.41 6.42 23.79
CA ARG A 39 22.13 6.28 24.49
C ARG A 39 21.41 7.62 24.53
N HIS A 40 20.11 7.58 24.25
CA HIS A 40 19.22 8.72 24.36
C HIS A 40 18.28 8.51 25.55
N LEU A 41 18.24 9.50 26.44
CA LEU A 41 17.25 9.56 27.50
C LEU A 41 15.92 10.05 26.90
N ILE A 42 14.87 9.23 27.02
CA ILE A 42 13.55 9.52 26.48
C ILE A 42 12.52 9.52 27.61
N GLN A 43 11.69 10.55 27.65
CA GLN A 43 10.53 10.61 28.52
C GLN A 43 9.35 9.92 27.83
N VAL A 44 8.83 8.85 28.40
CA VAL A 44 7.63 8.16 27.95
C VAL A 44 6.43 8.70 28.71
N ARG A 45 5.38 9.09 27.99
CA ARG A 45 4.11 9.59 28.53
C ARG A 45 2.95 8.80 27.96
N THR A 46 2.05 8.34 28.82
CA THR A 46 0.84 7.60 28.43
C THR A 46 -0.41 8.43 28.67
N PHE A 47 -1.31 8.43 27.69
CA PHE A 47 -2.57 9.17 27.72
C PHE A 47 -3.76 8.26 27.39
N ASP A 48 -4.94 8.60 27.87
CA ASP A 48 -6.20 8.04 27.37
C ASP A 48 -6.64 8.74 26.07
N GLU A 49 -7.74 8.28 25.48
CA GLU A 49 -8.33 8.84 24.24
C GLU A 49 -8.78 10.31 24.38
N ARG A 50 -8.88 10.82 25.62
CA ARG A 50 -9.21 12.22 25.93
C ARG A 50 -7.97 13.04 26.27
N LEU A 51 -6.78 12.52 25.98
CA LEU A 51 -5.48 13.11 26.27
C LEU A 51 -5.24 13.37 27.77
N LYS A 52 -5.90 12.62 28.65
CA LYS A 52 -5.61 12.66 30.09
C LYS A 52 -4.51 11.66 30.43
N PRO A 53 -3.57 12.00 31.33
CA PRO A 53 -2.52 11.08 31.73
C PRO A 53 -3.08 9.74 32.22
N LEU A 54 -2.66 8.66 31.57
CA LEU A 54 -3.04 7.29 31.92
C LEU A 54 -1.92 6.68 32.77
N LYS A 55 -2.27 6.29 34.00
CA LYS A 55 -1.33 5.87 35.04
C LYS A 55 -1.07 4.37 34.99
N ASN A 56 0.07 3.96 35.54
CA ASN A 56 0.42 2.55 35.78
C ASN A 56 0.32 1.68 34.53
N VAL A 57 0.72 2.23 33.39
CA VAL A 57 0.75 1.51 32.12
C VAL A 57 2.15 0.91 31.95
N GLU A 58 2.20 -0.40 31.69
CA GLU A 58 3.45 -1.09 31.37
C GLU A 58 3.63 -1.15 29.85
N VAL A 59 4.65 -0.45 29.34
CA VAL A 59 4.93 -0.27 27.91
C VAL A 59 6.23 -0.96 27.53
N SER A 60 6.22 -1.75 26.46
CA SER A 60 7.42 -2.29 25.80
C SER A 60 7.65 -1.52 24.50
N ILE A 61 8.87 -1.00 24.34
CA ILE A 61 9.32 -0.30 23.13
C ILE A 61 10.22 -1.25 22.33
N ASN A 62 9.95 -1.41 21.03
CA ASN A 62 10.72 -2.27 20.11
C ASN A 62 10.88 -3.73 20.59
N GLY A 63 9.90 -4.25 21.34
CA GLY A 63 9.92 -5.63 21.86
C GLY A 63 10.84 -5.87 23.05
N LYS A 64 11.27 -4.82 23.75
CA LYS A 64 12.08 -4.90 24.98
C LYS A 64 11.27 -5.22 26.23
N SER A 65 11.95 -5.27 27.38
CA SER A 65 11.33 -5.34 28.69
C SER A 65 10.32 -4.19 28.89
N PHE A 66 9.24 -4.52 29.59
CA PHE A 66 8.21 -3.54 29.93
C PHE A 66 8.71 -2.51 30.94
N ILE A 67 8.33 -1.26 30.72
CA ILE A 67 8.64 -0.11 31.56
C ILE A 67 7.31 0.42 32.09
N SER A 68 7.21 0.62 33.41
CA SER A 68 6.01 1.18 34.02
C SER A 68 6.04 2.70 33.99
N THR A 69 4.94 3.33 33.55
CA THR A 69 4.77 4.79 33.57
C THR A 69 4.35 5.35 34.93
N GLY A 70 4.15 4.48 35.94
CA GLY A 70 3.85 4.87 37.32
C GLY A 70 2.60 5.74 37.51
N ASP A 71 2.48 6.34 38.70
CA ASP A 71 1.26 7.06 39.12
C ASP A 71 1.05 8.42 38.43
N LYS A 72 2.03 8.87 37.65
CA LYS A 72 1.95 10.11 36.85
C LYS A 72 1.68 9.85 35.37
N GLY A 73 1.74 8.59 34.93
CA GLY A 73 1.67 8.25 33.51
C GLY A 73 2.90 8.74 32.74
N GLU A 74 4.04 8.91 33.42
CA GLU A 74 5.31 9.31 32.80
C GLU A 74 6.52 8.61 33.44
N VAL A 75 7.50 8.25 32.61
CA VAL A 75 8.76 7.60 33.05
C VAL A 75 9.89 7.94 32.09
N PHE A 76 11.13 8.00 32.59
CA PHE A 76 12.30 8.13 31.74
C PHE A 76 12.93 6.76 31.47
N THR A 77 13.30 6.52 30.21
CA THR A 77 14.03 5.32 29.80
C THR A 77 15.17 5.67 28.86
N GLU A 78 16.23 4.87 28.91
CA GLU A 78 17.33 4.96 27.94
C GLU A 78 17.03 4.06 26.74
N LEU A 79 17.10 4.62 25.53
CA LEU A 79 17.10 3.86 24.28
C LEU A 79 18.45 4.02 23.57
N LEU A 80 18.88 2.97 22.88
CA LEU A 80 20.05 3.06 22.01
C LEU A 80 19.70 3.86 20.75
N GLU A 81 20.68 4.51 20.13
CA GLU A 81 20.48 5.19 18.84
C GLU A 81 19.95 4.22 17.76
N THR A 82 20.37 2.95 17.79
CA THR A 82 19.87 1.89 16.89
C THR A 82 18.40 1.51 17.10
N GLU A 83 17.80 1.94 18.20
CA GLU A 83 16.38 1.71 18.53
C GLU A 83 15.49 2.86 18.08
N LEU A 84 16.08 3.91 17.52
CA LEU A 84 15.36 5.01 16.89
C LEU A 84 15.37 4.84 15.37
N PRO A 85 14.24 5.11 14.68
CA PRO A 85 12.93 5.48 15.23
C PRO A 85 12.20 4.30 15.89
N ILE A 86 11.23 4.59 16.75
CA ILE A 86 10.39 3.58 17.41
C ILE A 86 9.54 2.86 16.35
N LYS A 87 9.69 1.55 16.27
CA LYS A 87 9.01 0.68 15.29
C LYS A 87 7.79 0.00 15.87
N THR A 88 7.86 -0.43 17.12
CA THR A 88 6.76 -1.16 17.78
C THR A 88 6.56 -0.72 19.21
N LEU A 89 5.30 -0.69 19.64
CA LEU A 89 4.88 -0.50 21.01
C LEU A 89 3.95 -1.63 21.42
N LYS A 90 4.12 -2.15 22.62
CA LYS A 90 3.22 -3.14 23.23
C LYS A 90 2.84 -2.70 24.63
N ILE A 91 1.60 -2.94 25.02
CA ILE A 91 1.10 -2.71 26.38
C ILE A 91 0.88 -4.08 27.01
N LYS A 92 1.35 -4.26 28.24
CA LYS A 92 1.28 -5.57 28.91
C LYS A 92 -0.16 -5.98 29.26
N ASN A 93 -1.02 -5.00 29.56
CA ASN A 93 -2.43 -5.24 29.82
C ASN A 93 -3.15 -5.66 28.54
N GLU A 94 -3.68 -6.88 28.51
CA GLU A 94 -4.35 -7.46 27.35
C GLU A 94 -5.60 -6.71 26.91
N GLN A 95 -6.24 -5.93 27.80
CA GLN A 95 -7.42 -5.12 27.49
C GLN A 95 -7.08 -3.78 26.83
N LEU A 96 -5.80 -3.39 26.81
CA LEU A 96 -5.33 -2.11 26.31
C LEU A 96 -4.45 -2.29 25.08
N GLU A 97 -4.44 -1.27 24.23
CA GLU A 97 -3.53 -1.20 23.09
C GLU A 97 -3.08 0.24 22.79
N PRO A 98 -1.91 0.42 22.17
CA PRO A 98 -1.47 1.73 21.70
C PRO A 98 -2.30 2.14 20.47
N ALA A 99 -3.05 3.23 20.58
CA ALA A 99 -3.85 3.79 19.50
C ALA A 99 -3.02 4.67 18.56
N ALA A 100 -2.11 5.47 19.13
CA ALA A 100 -1.20 6.35 18.40
C ALA A 100 0.03 6.65 19.26
N TRP A 101 1.14 7.00 18.61
CA TRP A 101 2.30 7.51 19.32
C TRP A 101 3.07 8.54 18.49
N ASN A 102 3.77 9.42 19.20
CA ASN A 102 4.65 10.43 18.60
C ASN A 102 5.92 10.56 19.44
N LEU A 103 7.07 10.65 18.79
CA LEU A 103 8.34 10.94 19.45
C LEU A 103 8.81 12.33 18.99
N SER A 104 8.81 13.30 19.89
CA SER A 104 9.29 14.65 19.61
C SER A 104 10.16 15.18 20.75
N LYS A 105 11.32 15.76 20.43
CA LYS A 105 12.25 16.36 21.41
C LYS A 105 12.52 15.45 22.63
N SER A 106 12.76 14.16 22.38
CA SER A 106 12.97 13.13 23.42
C SER A 106 11.77 12.83 24.33
N VAL A 107 10.56 13.23 23.93
CA VAL A 107 9.29 12.87 24.59
C VAL A 107 8.50 11.93 23.68
N LEU A 108 8.28 10.71 24.13
CA LEU A 108 7.43 9.70 23.53
C LEU A 108 6.04 9.80 24.14
N GLU A 109 5.08 10.31 23.38
CA GLU A 109 3.67 10.37 23.76
C GLU A 109 2.94 9.16 23.18
N ILE A 110 2.22 8.42 24.03
CA ILE A 110 1.50 7.20 23.65
C ILE A 110 0.04 7.37 24.06
N VAL A 111 -0.86 7.39 23.09
CA VAL A 111 -2.30 7.33 23.34
C VAL A 111 -2.69 5.87 23.44
N VAL A 112 -3.33 5.50 24.55
CA VAL A 112 -3.75 4.16 24.90
C VAL A 112 -5.27 4.10 24.89
N ARG A 113 -5.83 3.04 24.28
CA ARG A 113 -7.27 2.79 24.27
C ARG A 113 -7.59 1.39 24.75
N LYS A 114 -8.86 1.16 25.08
CA LYS A 114 -9.38 -0.19 25.32
C LYS A 114 -9.56 -0.90 23.99
N LYS A 115 -9.23 -2.19 23.94
CA LYS A 115 -9.56 -3.03 22.79
C LYS A 115 -11.06 -3.18 22.68
N ASP A 116 -11.57 -2.99 21.48
CA ASP A 116 -12.94 -3.26 21.07
C ASP A 116 -13.08 -4.58 20.29
N TYR A 117 -12.02 -5.40 20.34
CA TYR A 117 -11.92 -6.70 19.69
C TYR A 117 -11.34 -7.76 20.64
N GLN A 118 -11.63 -9.02 20.34
CA GLN A 118 -10.98 -10.20 20.90
C GLN A 118 -10.11 -10.87 19.83
N VAL A 119 -9.03 -11.52 20.24
CA VAL A 119 -8.14 -12.24 19.31
C VAL A 119 -8.46 -13.72 19.37
N VAL A 120 -8.78 -14.32 18.23
CA VAL A 120 -8.92 -15.76 18.07
C VAL A 120 -7.67 -16.32 17.39
N HIS A 121 -7.01 -17.27 18.01
CA HIS A 121 -5.84 -17.94 17.45
C HIS A 121 -6.29 -19.02 16.46
N LEU A 122 -6.18 -18.74 15.17
CA LEU A 122 -6.58 -19.65 14.10
C LEU A 122 -5.38 -20.47 13.62
N THR A 123 -5.52 -21.79 13.56
CA THR A 123 -4.53 -22.70 12.98
C THR A 123 -5.07 -23.31 11.69
N VAL A 124 -4.36 -23.12 10.58
CA VAL A 124 -4.68 -23.71 9.28
C VAL A 124 -3.89 -25.00 9.11
N ARG A 125 -4.59 -26.12 8.92
CA ARG A 125 -4.01 -27.45 8.72
C ARG A 125 -4.54 -28.10 7.46
N ASP A 126 -3.73 -28.94 6.84
CA ASP A 126 -4.15 -29.79 5.75
C ASP A 126 -4.98 -31.00 6.27
N ARG A 127 -5.53 -31.78 5.34
CA ARG A 127 -6.28 -33.02 5.64
C ARG A 127 -5.46 -34.07 6.41
N ASN A 128 -4.12 -34.02 6.31
CA ASN A 128 -3.19 -34.90 7.00
C ASN A 128 -2.69 -34.28 8.33
N THR A 129 -3.33 -33.21 8.80
CA THR A 129 -2.99 -32.43 10.02
C THR A 129 -1.70 -31.62 9.97
N GLY A 130 -1.02 -31.55 8.82
CA GLY A 130 0.16 -30.73 8.60
C GLY A 130 -0.17 -29.24 8.55
N PRO A 131 0.68 -28.34 9.08
CA PRO A 131 0.42 -26.90 9.04
C PRO A 131 0.50 -26.35 7.62
N VAL A 132 -0.44 -25.48 7.25
CA VAL A 132 -0.40 -24.80 5.95
C VAL A 132 0.25 -23.43 6.11
N ALA A 133 1.52 -23.35 5.74
CA ALA A 133 2.33 -22.15 5.81
C ALA A 133 1.94 -21.11 4.74
N SER A 134 2.04 -19.82 5.09
CA SER A 134 1.88 -18.69 4.17
C SER A 134 0.58 -18.71 3.36
N ALA A 135 -0.47 -19.32 3.92
CA ALA A 135 -1.78 -19.39 3.31
C ALA A 135 -2.48 -18.03 3.41
N SER A 136 -3.03 -17.55 2.30
CA SER A 136 -3.84 -16.33 2.30
C SER A 136 -5.27 -16.69 2.72
N VAL A 137 -5.62 -16.35 3.95
CA VAL A 137 -6.91 -16.61 4.58
C VAL A 137 -7.73 -15.33 4.57
N THR A 138 -8.93 -15.40 4.00
CA THR A 138 -9.93 -14.36 4.05
C THR A 138 -10.99 -14.74 5.07
N PHE A 139 -11.20 -13.89 6.07
CA PHE A 139 -12.29 -14.01 7.02
C PHE A 139 -13.41 -13.02 6.66
N ARG A 140 -14.63 -13.54 6.52
CA ARG A 140 -15.86 -12.83 6.15
C ARG A 140 -16.73 -12.66 7.39
N GLY A 141 -16.32 -11.73 8.23
CA GLY A 141 -17.07 -11.28 9.40
C GLY A 141 -17.97 -10.08 9.11
N LYS A 142 -18.24 -9.28 10.13
CA LYS A 142 -18.82 -7.93 10.01
C LYS A 142 -17.98 -7.02 9.11
N LYS A 143 -16.66 -7.25 9.10
CA LYS A 143 -15.72 -6.68 8.14
C LYS A 143 -14.95 -7.83 7.50
N THR A 144 -14.80 -7.79 6.19
CA THR A 144 -13.91 -8.71 5.48
C THR A 144 -12.47 -8.34 5.77
N ALA A 145 -11.68 -9.30 6.22
CA ALA A 145 -10.27 -9.10 6.54
C ALA A 145 -9.42 -10.23 5.95
N HIS A 146 -8.20 -9.88 5.54
CA HIS A 146 -7.27 -10.78 4.89
C HIS A 146 -6.02 -10.96 5.75
N TYR A 147 -5.64 -12.21 5.97
CA TYR A 147 -4.51 -12.60 6.78
C TYR A 147 -3.63 -13.59 6.03
N THR A 148 -2.37 -13.64 6.41
CA THR A 148 -1.42 -14.65 5.92
C THR A 148 -0.99 -15.51 7.10
N SER A 149 -1.13 -16.83 6.99
CA SER A 149 -0.68 -17.74 8.04
C SER A 149 0.85 -17.70 8.17
N ALA A 150 1.34 -17.82 9.40
CA ALA A 150 2.76 -17.95 9.69
C ALA A 150 3.31 -19.31 9.20
N PRO A 151 4.63 -19.53 9.19
CA PRO A 151 5.23 -20.79 8.73
C PRO A 151 4.75 -22.05 9.47
N ASN A 152 4.25 -21.90 10.69
CA ASN A 152 3.64 -22.95 11.51
C ASN A 152 2.11 -23.09 11.27
N GLY A 153 1.55 -22.40 10.28
CA GLY A 153 0.13 -22.42 9.95
C GLY A 153 -0.77 -21.61 10.88
N THR A 154 -0.23 -20.84 11.84
CA THR A 154 -1.05 -20.06 12.78
C THR A 154 -1.25 -18.62 12.31
N LEU A 155 -2.38 -18.01 12.66
CA LEU A 155 -2.64 -16.58 12.53
C LEU A 155 -3.54 -16.07 13.66
N ASP A 156 -3.38 -14.79 14.00
CA ASP A 156 -4.19 -14.12 15.01
C ASP A 156 -5.31 -13.34 14.33
N LEU A 157 -6.56 -13.71 14.62
CA LEU A 157 -7.75 -13.13 14.04
C LEU A 157 -8.42 -12.16 15.03
N PRO A 158 -8.24 -10.84 14.92
CA PRO A 158 -9.00 -9.87 15.69
C PRO A 158 -10.44 -9.82 15.18
N ILE A 159 -11.39 -10.17 16.03
CA ILE A 159 -12.84 -10.10 15.77
C ILE A 159 -13.51 -9.17 16.78
N ALA A 160 -14.61 -8.51 16.40
CA ALA A 160 -15.30 -7.61 17.32
C ALA A 160 -15.79 -8.37 18.58
N LEU A 161 -15.91 -7.68 19.72
CA LEU A 161 -16.30 -8.32 20.99
C LEU A 161 -17.66 -9.02 20.95
N ASP A 162 -18.57 -8.58 20.10
CA ASP A 162 -19.91 -9.15 19.92
C ASP A 162 -20.01 -10.08 18.69
N GLU A 163 -18.91 -10.25 17.97
CA GLU A 163 -18.82 -11.08 16.78
C GLU A 163 -18.36 -12.50 17.14
N LYS A 164 -19.03 -13.47 16.52
CA LYS A 164 -18.72 -14.90 16.66
C LYS A 164 -18.41 -15.47 15.29
N ILE A 165 -17.62 -16.52 15.30
CA ILE A 165 -17.33 -17.31 14.10
C ILE A 165 -18.37 -18.42 14.07
N ASP A 166 -19.29 -18.32 13.12
CA ASP A 166 -20.46 -19.19 12.99
C ASP A 166 -20.13 -20.49 12.23
N GLY A 167 -19.08 -20.49 11.39
CA GLY A 167 -18.69 -21.69 10.67
C GLY A 167 -17.60 -21.51 9.59
N PRO A 168 -17.26 -22.61 8.89
CA PRO A 168 -16.23 -22.63 7.85
C PRO A 168 -16.53 -21.69 6.67
N ASP A 169 -17.80 -21.41 6.39
CA ASP A 169 -18.24 -20.56 5.26
C ASP A 169 -17.77 -19.11 5.38
N GLN A 170 -17.41 -18.69 6.59
CA GLN A 170 -16.79 -17.38 6.83
C GLN A 170 -15.32 -17.34 6.44
N PHE A 171 -14.71 -18.47 6.07
CA PHE A 171 -13.32 -18.54 5.66
C PHE A 171 -13.18 -18.91 4.20
N SER A 172 -12.24 -18.26 3.52
CA SER A 172 -11.76 -18.68 2.21
C SER A 172 -10.24 -18.68 2.23
N VAL A 173 -9.63 -19.78 1.79
CA VAL A 173 -8.17 -19.93 1.74
C VAL A 173 -7.75 -20.06 0.29
N LYS A 174 -6.94 -19.11 -0.20
CA LYS A 174 -6.57 -19.09 -1.62
C LYS A 174 -5.83 -20.38 -2.02
N GLY A 175 -6.38 -21.10 -3.00
CA GLY A 175 -5.80 -22.35 -3.51
C GLY A 175 -6.17 -23.60 -2.70
N TYR A 176 -7.05 -23.46 -1.69
CA TYR A 176 -7.53 -24.57 -0.89
C TYR A 176 -9.04 -24.52 -0.69
N ASP A 177 -9.68 -25.68 -0.65
CA ASP A 177 -11.04 -25.84 -0.19
C ASP A 177 -11.07 -26.01 1.34
N VAL A 178 -11.96 -25.29 2.02
CA VAL A 178 -12.17 -25.46 3.47
C VAL A 178 -13.07 -26.66 3.69
N ILE A 179 -12.52 -27.74 4.24
CA ILE A 179 -13.24 -29.01 4.46
C ILE A 179 -13.66 -29.24 5.90
N GLY A 180 -13.12 -28.45 6.84
CA GLY A 180 -13.44 -28.59 8.26
C GLY A 180 -13.13 -27.34 9.05
N PHE A 181 -13.89 -27.14 10.11
CA PHE A 181 -13.69 -26.07 11.08
C PHE A 181 -14.00 -26.58 12.48
N GLN A 182 -13.11 -26.32 13.43
CA GLN A 182 -13.28 -26.62 14.84
C GLN A 182 -12.94 -25.38 15.64
N GLN A 183 -13.76 -25.03 16.62
CA GLN A 183 -13.54 -23.84 17.43
C GLN A 183 -13.76 -24.10 18.92
N THR A 184 -12.92 -23.47 19.71
CA THR A 184 -13.08 -23.22 21.14
C THR A 184 -13.09 -21.70 21.37
N ASN A 185 -13.34 -21.25 22.60
CA ASN A 185 -13.52 -19.82 22.91
C ASN A 185 -12.37 -18.90 22.44
N ALA A 186 -11.12 -19.39 22.40
CA ALA A 186 -9.96 -18.59 22.00
C ALA A 186 -9.14 -19.21 20.85
N GLU A 187 -9.39 -20.47 20.49
CA GLU A 187 -8.65 -21.18 19.45
C GLU A 187 -9.59 -21.73 18.39
N ALA A 188 -9.22 -21.56 17.12
CA ALA A 188 -9.93 -22.14 16.00
C ALA A 188 -8.95 -22.94 15.13
N THR A 189 -9.41 -24.03 14.55
CA THR A 189 -8.67 -24.86 13.61
C THR A 189 -9.45 -24.96 12.31
N LEU A 190 -8.82 -24.56 11.23
CA LEU A 190 -9.33 -24.68 9.87
C LEU A 190 -8.63 -25.86 9.19
N THR A 191 -9.40 -26.82 8.70
CA THR A 191 -8.88 -27.92 7.89
C THR A 191 -9.14 -27.63 6.43
N VAL A 192 -8.09 -27.64 5.63
CA VAL A 192 -8.13 -27.28 4.21
C VAL A 192 -7.56 -28.39 3.33
N GLU A 193 -8.07 -28.52 2.11
CA GLU A 193 -7.57 -29.47 1.11
C GLU A 193 -7.14 -28.69 -0.14
N LEU A 194 -5.99 -29.05 -0.72
CA LEU A 194 -5.50 -28.37 -1.91
C LEU A 194 -6.50 -28.57 -3.06
N VAL A 195 -6.89 -27.48 -3.73
CA VAL A 195 -7.79 -27.57 -4.89
C VAL A 195 -7.05 -28.37 -5.96
N LYS A 196 -7.48 -29.61 -6.20
CA LYS A 196 -6.92 -30.44 -7.26
C LYS A 196 -7.29 -29.79 -8.59
N PRO A 197 -6.33 -29.54 -9.51
CA PRO A 197 -6.68 -29.16 -10.86
C PRO A 197 -7.56 -30.27 -11.43
N VAL A 198 -8.76 -29.93 -11.89
CA VAL A 198 -9.65 -30.86 -12.57
C VAL A 198 -8.90 -31.36 -13.79
N ALA A 199 -8.38 -32.59 -13.71
CA ALA A 199 -7.90 -33.30 -14.86
C ALA A 199 -9.07 -33.41 -15.83
N ALA A 200 -8.89 -32.87 -17.04
CA ALA A 200 -9.84 -32.97 -18.13
C ALA A 200 -10.26 -34.44 -18.28
N VAL A 201 -11.53 -34.72 -18.04
CA VAL A 201 -12.12 -36.01 -18.37
C VAL A 201 -12.19 -36.04 -19.89
N GLU A 202 -11.29 -36.81 -20.51
CA GLU A 202 -11.38 -37.19 -21.91
C GLU A 202 -12.69 -37.94 -22.14
N GLN A 203 -13.66 -37.28 -22.78
CA GLN A 203 -14.79 -37.95 -23.39
C GLN A 203 -14.46 -38.20 -24.86
N THR A 204 -14.33 -39.48 -25.19
CA THR A 204 -14.18 -40.01 -26.55
C THR A 204 -15.42 -39.66 -27.39
N PRO A 205 -15.31 -39.09 -28.60
CA PRO A 205 -16.46 -38.85 -29.45
C PRO A 205 -16.78 -40.09 -30.30
N ALA A 206 -17.97 -40.67 -30.10
CA ALA A 206 -18.60 -41.52 -31.10
C ALA A 206 -19.39 -40.63 -32.07
N ALA A 207 -19.09 -40.78 -33.36
CA ALA A 207 -19.73 -40.11 -34.48
C ALA A 207 -21.18 -40.58 -34.67
N ASP A 208 -22.13 -39.66 -34.87
CA ASP A 208 -22.70 -39.32 -36.18
C ASP A 208 -24.07 -38.60 -36.07
N ALA A 209 -24.31 -37.74 -37.07
CA ALA A 209 -25.58 -37.20 -37.57
C ALA A 209 -25.93 -35.71 -37.28
N ARG A 210 -25.32 -34.85 -38.12
CA ARG A 210 -25.89 -33.80 -39.00
C ARG A 210 -26.86 -32.72 -38.46
N GLU A 211 -26.46 -31.49 -38.83
CA GLU A 211 -27.27 -30.31 -39.18
C GLU A 211 -27.94 -29.50 -38.06
N ASN A 212 -27.20 -28.53 -37.52
CA ASN A 212 -27.50 -27.09 -37.68
C ASN A 212 -26.35 -26.27 -37.06
N SER A 213 -25.47 -25.75 -37.91
CA SER A 213 -24.38 -24.84 -37.51
C SER A 213 -24.75 -23.41 -37.92
N ALA A 214 -24.94 -22.54 -36.92
CA ALA A 214 -24.67 -21.11 -37.01
C ALA A 214 -24.35 -20.55 -35.62
N ALA A 215 -23.06 -20.60 -35.31
CA ALA A 215 -22.26 -19.60 -34.60
C ALA A 215 -22.50 -19.34 -33.10
N ALA A 216 -21.87 -20.17 -32.27
CA ALA A 216 -21.13 -19.71 -31.10
C ALA A 216 -19.75 -20.40 -31.05
N ALA A 217 -18.74 -19.65 -30.61
CA ALA A 217 -17.34 -20.04 -30.34
C ALA A 217 -16.34 -20.09 -31.51
N ASN A 218 -15.43 -19.10 -31.53
CA ASN A 218 -14.05 -19.30 -31.05
C ASN A 218 -13.32 -17.95 -30.86
N PRO A 219 -12.45 -17.82 -29.84
CA PRO A 219 -11.63 -16.63 -29.65
C PRO A 219 -10.51 -16.65 -30.69
N VAL A 220 -10.69 -15.85 -31.74
CA VAL A 220 -9.70 -15.70 -32.80
C VAL A 220 -8.52 -14.90 -32.25
N THR A 221 -7.36 -15.56 -32.15
CA THR A 221 -6.07 -14.91 -31.93
C THR A 221 -5.89 -13.77 -32.94
N GLY A 222 -5.48 -12.59 -32.45
CA GLY A 222 -5.57 -11.28 -33.12
C GLY A 222 -4.77 -11.06 -34.41
N LYS A 223 -4.56 -12.07 -35.25
CA LYS A 223 -4.09 -11.93 -36.64
C LYS A 223 -5.10 -12.43 -37.68
N GLU A 224 -6.00 -13.35 -37.34
CA GLU A 224 -7.01 -13.86 -38.27
C GLU A 224 -8.30 -13.03 -38.27
N TYR A 225 -8.68 -12.45 -37.13
CA TYR A 225 -9.83 -11.55 -36.99
C TYR A 225 -9.77 -10.39 -38.00
N PHE A 226 -8.57 -9.89 -38.28
CA PHE A 226 -8.35 -8.72 -39.13
C PHE A 226 -8.26 -9.03 -40.63
N ARG A 227 -8.20 -10.30 -41.04
CA ARG A 227 -8.11 -10.67 -42.46
C ARG A 227 -9.47 -10.90 -43.12
N ASN A 228 -10.48 -11.29 -42.36
CA ASN A 228 -11.79 -11.72 -42.87
C ASN A 228 -12.95 -10.86 -42.31
N PHE A 229 -12.70 -9.58 -42.06
CA PHE A 229 -13.72 -8.71 -41.47
C PHE A 229 -14.91 -8.53 -42.43
N ASP A 230 -16.09 -8.98 -42.01
CA ASP A 230 -17.35 -8.77 -42.71
C ASP A 230 -17.86 -7.33 -42.46
N LEU A 231 -18.25 -6.64 -43.52
CA LEU A 231 -18.85 -5.30 -43.48
C LEU A 231 -20.13 -5.26 -42.64
N ASN A 232 -20.80 -6.40 -42.46
CA ASN A 232 -21.96 -6.52 -41.56
C ASN A 232 -21.61 -6.31 -40.07
N HIS A 233 -20.32 -6.24 -39.72
CA HIS A 233 -19.85 -5.98 -38.36
C HIS A 233 -19.25 -4.58 -38.18
N LEU A 234 -19.47 -3.66 -39.13
CA LEU A 234 -18.99 -2.27 -39.06
C LEU A 234 -19.33 -1.59 -37.72
N ASP A 235 -20.48 -1.89 -37.14
CA ASP A 235 -20.93 -1.28 -35.89
C ASP A 235 -20.14 -1.73 -34.66
N SER A 236 -19.46 -2.89 -34.71
CA SER A 236 -18.64 -3.42 -33.62
C SER A 236 -17.28 -2.71 -33.48
N ILE A 237 -16.91 -1.87 -34.45
CA ILE A 237 -15.68 -1.09 -34.39
C ILE A 237 -15.86 0.09 -33.43
N GLN A 238 -15.06 0.11 -32.36
CA GLN A 238 -15.14 1.11 -31.29
C GLN A 238 -13.97 2.11 -31.28
N SER A 239 -12.97 1.97 -32.16
CA SER A 239 -11.84 2.91 -32.20
C SER A 239 -11.32 3.17 -33.60
N LEU A 240 -10.78 4.37 -33.81
CA LEU A 240 -10.17 4.80 -35.06
C LEU A 240 -8.97 3.91 -35.44
N THR A 241 -8.20 3.45 -34.44
CA THR A 241 -7.05 2.56 -34.65
C THR A 241 -7.48 1.19 -35.17
N VAL A 242 -8.55 0.62 -34.62
CA VAL A 242 -9.12 -0.66 -35.11
C VAL A 242 -9.74 -0.47 -36.49
N PHE A 243 -10.40 0.66 -36.74
CA PHE A 243 -10.92 1.03 -38.06
C PHE A 243 -9.80 1.04 -39.12
N TYR A 244 -8.71 1.77 -38.89
CA TYR A 244 -7.58 1.79 -39.83
C TYR A 244 -6.88 0.44 -39.99
N ALA A 245 -6.77 -0.36 -38.93
CA ALA A 245 -6.13 -1.68 -39.00
C ALA A 245 -6.89 -2.65 -39.92
N ILE A 246 -8.23 -2.58 -39.90
CA ILE A 246 -9.11 -3.41 -40.74
C ILE A 246 -9.08 -2.91 -42.20
N PHE A 247 -9.24 -1.60 -42.40
CA PHE A 247 -9.43 -1.04 -43.74
C PHE A 247 -8.15 -0.71 -44.51
N LYS A 248 -6.96 -0.81 -43.88
CA LYS A 248 -5.65 -0.61 -44.54
C LYS A 248 -5.41 -1.54 -45.73
N ASN A 249 -6.03 -2.72 -45.75
CA ASN A 249 -5.83 -3.74 -46.78
C ASN A 249 -7.06 -3.93 -47.70
N VAL A 250 -8.10 -3.10 -47.58
CA VAL A 250 -9.34 -3.24 -48.34
C VAL A 250 -9.31 -2.31 -49.57
N SER A 251 -9.52 -2.88 -50.77
CA SER A 251 -9.54 -2.10 -52.01
C SER A 251 -10.84 -1.31 -52.15
N MET A 252 -10.76 0.00 -51.89
CA MET A 252 -11.88 0.96 -51.99
C MET A 252 -12.42 1.16 -53.42
N LYS A 253 -11.70 0.68 -54.45
CA LYS A 253 -11.99 0.95 -55.87
C LYS A 253 -13.28 0.30 -56.38
N ASN A 254 -13.71 -0.82 -55.78
CA ASN A 254 -14.85 -1.61 -56.26
C ASN A 254 -16.03 -1.67 -55.26
N MET A 255 -16.06 -0.79 -54.26
CA MET A 255 -17.17 -0.73 -53.31
C MET A 255 -18.38 -0.01 -53.92
N ASP A 256 -19.57 -0.51 -53.62
CA ASP A 256 -20.83 0.16 -53.94
C ASP A 256 -21.00 1.44 -53.11
N ALA A 257 -21.78 2.38 -53.65
CA ALA A 257 -21.94 3.71 -53.04
C ALA A 257 -22.57 3.66 -51.64
N ALA A 258 -23.43 2.68 -51.37
CA ALA A 258 -24.10 2.54 -50.07
C ALA A 258 -23.14 2.05 -48.98
N THR A 259 -22.27 1.07 -49.29
CA THR A 259 -21.21 0.63 -48.37
C THR A 259 -20.20 1.74 -48.08
N ARG A 260 -19.85 2.54 -49.09
CA ARG A 260 -18.95 3.69 -48.91
C ARG A 260 -19.55 4.75 -47.97
N ALA A 261 -20.83 5.05 -48.11
CA ALA A 261 -21.53 5.97 -47.22
C ALA A 261 -21.54 5.48 -45.76
N ARG A 262 -21.79 4.18 -45.53
CA ARG A 262 -21.76 3.57 -44.18
C ARG A 262 -20.37 3.63 -43.55
N LEU A 263 -19.32 3.42 -44.34
CA LEU A 263 -17.94 3.55 -43.89
C LEU A 263 -17.61 4.99 -43.49
N ASP A 264 -18.01 5.96 -44.30
CA ASP A 264 -17.81 7.39 -44.02
C ASP A 264 -18.57 7.85 -42.79
N ASP A 265 -19.81 7.38 -42.59
CA ASP A 265 -20.61 7.72 -41.41
C ASP A 265 -20.01 7.11 -40.14
N LYS A 266 -19.53 5.86 -40.21
CA LYS A 266 -18.84 5.22 -39.08
C LYS A 266 -17.51 5.90 -38.78
N PHE A 267 -16.77 6.30 -39.79
CA PHE A 267 -15.53 7.07 -39.63
C PHE A 267 -15.81 8.41 -38.93
N LYS A 268 -16.80 9.17 -39.41
CA LYS A 268 -17.21 10.43 -38.76
C LYS A 268 -17.63 10.22 -37.31
N GLN A 269 -18.42 9.18 -37.02
CA GLN A 269 -18.81 8.84 -35.65
C GLN A 269 -17.58 8.59 -34.76
N LEU A 270 -16.61 7.82 -35.24
CA LEU A 270 -15.39 7.49 -34.49
C LEU A 270 -14.47 8.72 -34.33
N VAL A 271 -14.40 9.60 -35.34
CA VAL A 271 -13.68 10.88 -35.24
C VAL A 271 -14.34 11.79 -34.21
N THR A 272 -15.67 11.96 -34.25
CA THR A 272 -16.39 12.75 -33.26
C THR A 272 -16.24 12.19 -31.85
N GLN A 273 -16.31 10.86 -31.68
CA GLN A 273 -16.05 10.21 -30.39
C GLN A 273 -14.61 10.43 -29.90
N LEU A 274 -13.63 10.39 -30.80
CA LEU A 274 -12.25 10.68 -30.47
C LEU A 274 -12.07 12.16 -30.12
N GLU A 275 -12.61 13.09 -30.89
CA GLU A 275 -12.58 14.53 -30.60
C GLU A 275 -13.28 14.85 -29.29
N ASP A 276 -14.41 14.23 -28.99
CA ASP A 276 -15.12 14.38 -27.72
C ASP A 276 -14.35 13.74 -26.56
N SER A 277 -13.64 12.63 -26.79
CA SER A 277 -12.77 12.02 -25.79
C SER A 277 -11.51 12.85 -25.54
N VAL A 278 -10.95 13.45 -26.59
CA VAL A 278 -9.79 14.35 -26.53
C VAL A 278 -10.19 15.66 -25.89
N ARG A 279 -11.37 16.23 -26.19
CA ARG A 279 -11.92 17.42 -25.52
C ARG A 279 -12.27 17.15 -24.06
N ARG A 280 -12.81 15.97 -23.73
CA ARG A 280 -13.03 15.55 -22.33
C ARG A 280 -11.71 15.31 -21.59
N ASN A 281 -10.68 14.78 -22.26
CA ASN A 281 -9.33 14.61 -21.71
C ASN A 281 -8.48 15.90 -21.74
N HIS A 282 -8.84 16.91 -22.55
CA HIS A 282 -8.20 18.24 -22.60
C HIS A 282 -8.82 19.25 -21.63
N ASN A 283 -9.90 18.87 -20.93
CA ASN A 283 -10.33 19.60 -19.73
C ASN A 283 -9.52 19.17 -18.49
N VAL A 284 -8.34 18.59 -18.68
CA VAL A 284 -7.20 18.96 -17.82
C VAL A 284 -6.97 20.45 -18.08
N PHE A 285 -7.60 21.30 -17.27
CA PHE A 285 -7.19 22.69 -17.13
C PHE A 285 -5.73 22.65 -16.68
N MET A 286 -4.80 22.56 -17.63
CA MET A 286 -3.41 22.96 -17.42
C MET A 286 -3.47 24.47 -17.27
N GLY A 287 -3.87 24.92 -16.08
CA GLY A 287 -3.57 26.25 -15.62
C GLY A 287 -2.06 26.37 -15.68
N ARG A 288 -1.54 27.02 -16.71
CA ARG A 288 -0.14 27.40 -16.81
C ARG A 288 0.20 28.08 -15.48
N ILE A 289 1.05 27.46 -14.66
CA ILE A 289 1.80 28.20 -13.64
C ILE A 289 2.55 29.23 -14.47
N SER A 290 2.14 30.48 -14.37
CA SER A 290 2.79 31.54 -15.13
C SER A 290 4.15 31.81 -14.46
N ASP A 291 5.20 32.08 -15.23
CA ASP A 291 6.51 32.55 -14.71
C ASP A 291 6.42 33.90 -13.94
N SER A 292 5.20 34.38 -13.69
CA SER A 292 4.90 35.60 -12.97
C SER A 292 5.12 35.42 -11.46
N SER A 293 5.61 36.47 -10.81
CA SER A 293 5.92 36.51 -9.37
C SER A 293 4.68 36.42 -8.44
N PHE A 294 3.52 36.00 -8.95
CA PHE A 294 2.24 36.03 -8.25
C PHE A 294 1.83 34.64 -7.71
N VAL A 295 2.70 34.06 -6.88
CA VAL A 295 2.51 32.75 -6.22
C VAL A 295 1.13 32.57 -5.56
N ARG A 296 0.54 33.66 -5.04
CA ARG A 296 -0.79 33.65 -4.44
C ARG A 296 -1.90 33.33 -5.45
N GLU A 297 -1.79 33.81 -6.68
CA GLU A 297 -2.77 33.53 -7.73
C GLU A 297 -2.61 32.11 -8.27
N ASP A 298 -1.37 31.61 -8.37
CA ASP A 298 -1.11 30.22 -8.72
C ASP A 298 -1.68 29.23 -7.69
N ILE A 299 -1.52 29.53 -6.39
CA ILE A 299 -2.14 28.72 -5.33
C ILE A 299 -3.67 28.75 -5.42
N ARG A 300 -4.28 29.89 -5.74
CA ARG A 300 -5.73 29.99 -5.93
C ARG A 300 -6.21 29.20 -7.15
N ASN A 301 -5.44 29.21 -8.23
CA ASN A 301 -5.75 28.43 -9.43
C ASN A 301 -5.66 26.92 -9.15
N LEU A 302 -4.63 26.48 -8.42
CA LEU A 302 -4.51 25.09 -7.96
C LEU A 302 -5.66 24.69 -7.04
N LEU A 303 -6.10 25.57 -6.14
CA LEU A 303 -7.23 25.31 -5.26
C LEU A 303 -8.55 25.18 -6.03
N LYS A 304 -8.81 26.09 -6.99
CA LYS A 304 -9.99 26.00 -7.87
C LYS A 304 -9.96 24.73 -8.71
N GLN A 305 -8.80 24.34 -9.21
CA GLN A 305 -8.62 23.11 -9.97
C GLN A 305 -8.89 21.88 -9.10
N ALA A 306 -8.31 21.80 -7.90
CA ALA A 306 -8.56 20.70 -6.98
C ALA A 306 -10.04 20.59 -6.58
N GLN A 307 -10.76 21.71 -6.46
CA GLN A 307 -12.20 21.73 -6.24
C GLN A 307 -12.99 21.19 -7.44
N ALA A 308 -12.64 21.59 -8.66
CA ALA A 308 -13.26 21.12 -9.88
C ALA A 308 -13.01 19.61 -10.11
N GLU A 309 -11.78 19.14 -9.85
CA GLU A 309 -11.42 17.72 -9.90
C GLU A 309 -12.20 16.92 -8.85
N GLY A 310 -12.34 17.44 -7.62
CA GLY A 310 -13.15 16.82 -6.58
C GLY A 310 -14.63 16.66 -6.97
N GLN A 311 -15.21 17.68 -7.63
CA GLN A 311 -16.57 17.60 -8.18
C GLN A 311 -16.67 16.59 -9.32
N GLY A 312 -15.67 16.55 -10.21
CA GLY A 312 -15.59 15.57 -11.29
C GLY A 312 -15.54 14.13 -10.78
N LEU A 313 -14.73 13.86 -9.75
CA LEU A 313 -14.65 12.55 -9.10
C LEU A 313 -15.98 12.13 -8.46
N GLN A 314 -16.69 13.07 -7.84
CA GLN A 314 -18.01 12.80 -7.26
C GLN A 314 -19.05 12.42 -8.32
N THR A 315 -19.04 13.10 -9.47
CA THR A 315 -19.91 12.77 -10.61
C THR A 315 -19.54 11.39 -11.18
N GLN A 316 -18.26 11.12 -11.41
CA GLN A 316 -17.79 9.82 -11.89
C GLN A 316 -18.17 8.67 -10.94
N ARG A 317 -18.07 8.89 -9.63
CA ARG A 317 -18.51 7.93 -8.62
C ARG A 317 -20.01 7.65 -8.73
N THR A 318 -20.81 8.70 -8.84
CA THR A 318 -22.28 8.57 -8.96
C THR A 318 -22.68 7.81 -10.24
N GLU A 319 -22.01 8.09 -11.37
CA GLU A 319 -22.21 7.36 -12.62
C GLU A 319 -21.77 5.89 -12.52
N PHE A 320 -20.68 5.64 -11.79
CA PHE A 320 -20.20 4.28 -11.55
C PHE A 320 -21.18 3.49 -10.69
N ASP A 321 -21.69 4.08 -9.62
CA ASP A 321 -22.71 3.48 -8.75
C ASP A 321 -23.98 3.13 -9.53
N GLU A 322 -24.44 4.01 -10.43
CA GLU A 322 -25.61 3.71 -11.27
C GLU A 322 -25.33 2.57 -12.26
N LYS A 323 -24.11 2.47 -12.81
CA LYS A 323 -23.72 1.33 -13.66
C LYS A 323 -23.68 0.02 -12.87
N ILE A 324 -23.18 0.02 -11.64
CA ILE A 324 -23.21 -1.15 -10.75
C ILE A 324 -24.67 -1.56 -10.48
N ARG A 325 -25.55 -0.59 -10.20
CA ARG A 325 -26.99 -0.86 -10.00
C ARG A 325 -27.65 -1.49 -11.22
N ILE A 326 -27.32 -1.02 -12.43
CA ILE A 326 -27.81 -1.61 -13.68
C ILE A 326 -27.31 -3.05 -13.84
N ILE A 327 -26.04 -3.31 -13.52
CA ILE A 327 -25.46 -4.66 -13.57
C ILE A 327 -26.17 -5.57 -12.56
N GLU A 328 -26.39 -5.11 -11.33
CA GLU A 328 -27.12 -5.83 -10.30
C GLU A 328 -28.54 -6.20 -10.75
N GLN A 329 -29.28 -5.25 -11.35
CA GLN A 329 -30.62 -5.50 -11.89
C GLN A 329 -30.61 -6.52 -13.04
N LYS A 330 -29.59 -6.48 -13.91
CA LYS A 330 -29.44 -7.44 -15.01
C LYS A 330 -29.10 -8.84 -14.50
N LEU A 331 -28.23 -8.93 -13.50
CA LEU A 331 -27.90 -10.19 -12.84
C LEU A 331 -29.14 -10.75 -12.13
N GLN A 332 -29.87 -9.97 -11.33
CA GLN A 332 -31.09 -10.44 -10.68
C GLN A 332 -32.14 -11.00 -11.66
N LYS A 333 -32.28 -10.41 -12.85
CA LYS A 333 -33.26 -10.85 -13.87
C LYS A 333 -32.79 -12.01 -14.74
N GLY A 334 -31.48 -12.17 -14.94
CA GLY A 334 -30.90 -13.09 -15.93
C GLY A 334 -29.99 -14.17 -15.36
N PHE A 335 -29.61 -14.11 -14.09
CA PHE A 335 -28.57 -14.99 -13.51
C PHE A 335 -28.93 -16.48 -13.57
N THR A 336 -30.20 -16.83 -13.40
CA THR A 336 -30.68 -18.22 -13.50
C THR A 336 -30.72 -18.74 -14.95
N SER A 337 -30.68 -17.84 -15.95
CA SER A 337 -30.63 -18.20 -17.37
C SER A 337 -29.22 -18.26 -17.94
N LEU A 338 -28.18 -17.95 -17.15
CA LEU A 338 -26.79 -18.02 -17.58
C LEU A 338 -26.27 -19.46 -17.47
N ASP A 339 -25.61 -19.93 -18.53
CA ASP A 339 -24.88 -21.20 -18.50
C ASP A 339 -23.67 -21.11 -17.53
N GLU A 340 -23.13 -22.28 -17.19
CA GLU A 340 -22.05 -22.41 -16.21
C GLU A 340 -20.76 -21.70 -16.64
N ASN A 341 -20.41 -21.71 -17.93
CA ASN A 341 -19.22 -21.03 -18.44
C ASN A 341 -19.39 -19.50 -18.37
N THR A 342 -20.55 -18.98 -18.78
CA THR A 342 -20.80 -17.54 -18.70
C THR A 342 -20.82 -17.04 -17.25
N ARG A 343 -21.34 -17.82 -16.30
CA ARG A 343 -21.28 -17.49 -14.86
C ARG A 343 -19.84 -17.45 -14.33
N ALA A 344 -19.00 -18.40 -14.74
CA ALA A 344 -17.59 -18.41 -14.37
C ALA A 344 -16.83 -17.19 -14.94
N MET A 345 -17.09 -16.80 -16.18
CA MET A 345 -16.48 -15.59 -16.77
C MET A 345 -16.91 -14.32 -16.05
N VAL A 346 -18.22 -14.15 -15.80
CA VAL A 346 -18.72 -12.98 -15.05
C VAL A 346 -18.11 -12.92 -13.65
N SER A 347 -17.96 -14.06 -12.97
CA SER A 347 -17.27 -14.11 -11.68
C SER A 347 -15.80 -13.70 -11.78
N SER A 348 -15.09 -14.14 -12.83
CA SER A 348 -13.69 -13.76 -13.07
C SER A 348 -13.56 -12.25 -13.35
N ASP A 349 -14.45 -11.69 -14.17
CA ASP A 349 -14.45 -10.27 -14.49
C ASP A 349 -14.75 -9.40 -13.27
N LEU A 350 -15.63 -9.85 -12.37
CA LEU A 350 -15.91 -9.18 -11.10
C LEU A 350 -14.69 -9.19 -10.16
N LEU A 351 -13.96 -10.30 -10.08
CA LEU A 351 -12.71 -10.38 -9.30
C LEU A 351 -11.62 -9.46 -9.87
N ALA A 352 -11.50 -9.39 -11.20
CA ALA A 352 -10.57 -8.48 -11.85
C ALA A 352 -10.94 -7.01 -11.61
N LEU A 353 -12.22 -6.68 -11.65
CA LEU A 353 -12.73 -5.34 -11.31
C LEU A 353 -12.43 -4.98 -9.84
N GLU A 354 -12.67 -5.91 -8.91
CA GLU A 354 -12.36 -5.73 -7.48
C GLU A 354 -10.86 -5.43 -7.27
N GLN A 355 -9.99 -6.22 -7.90
CA GLN A 355 -8.54 -5.99 -7.82
C GLN A 355 -8.14 -4.62 -8.37
N LEU A 356 -8.68 -4.21 -9.52
CA LEU A 356 -8.40 -2.89 -10.09
C LEU A 356 -8.90 -1.74 -9.21
N LEU A 357 -10.06 -1.90 -8.56
CA LEU A 357 -10.57 -0.91 -7.61
C LEU A 357 -9.67 -0.80 -6.37
N ALA A 358 -9.22 -1.92 -5.81
CA ALA A 358 -8.30 -1.94 -4.67
C ALA A 358 -6.93 -1.32 -5.00
N GLU A 359 -6.39 -1.59 -6.19
CA GLU A 359 -5.15 -0.98 -6.68
C GLU A 359 -5.30 0.54 -6.86
N ASN A 360 -6.43 0.98 -7.42
CA ASN A 360 -6.71 2.42 -7.59
C ASN A 360 -6.89 3.14 -6.24
N GLU A 361 -7.55 2.51 -5.28
CA GLU A 361 -7.70 3.05 -3.92
C GLU A 361 -6.33 3.22 -3.23
N SER A 362 -5.47 2.21 -3.31
CA SER A 362 -4.10 2.28 -2.79
C SER A 362 -3.29 3.42 -3.40
N ARG A 363 -3.36 3.58 -4.74
CA ARG A 363 -2.71 4.70 -5.45
C ARG A 363 -3.27 6.06 -5.04
N PHE A 364 -4.58 6.15 -4.82
CA PHE A 364 -5.22 7.38 -4.37
C PHE A 364 -4.71 7.82 -2.99
N TYR A 365 -4.68 6.93 -2.00
CA TYR A 365 -4.17 7.26 -0.66
C TYR A 365 -2.69 7.65 -0.68
N LYS A 366 -1.89 6.96 -1.50
CA LYS A 366 -0.47 7.29 -1.68
C LYS A 366 -0.29 8.71 -2.23
N ASN A 367 -0.98 9.02 -3.34
CA ASN A 367 -0.91 10.35 -3.94
C ASN A 367 -1.39 11.45 -2.98
N LEU A 368 -2.48 11.20 -2.23
CA LEU A 368 -2.99 12.13 -1.22
C LEU A 368 -1.97 12.41 -0.12
N SER A 369 -1.29 11.36 0.36
CA SER A 369 -0.21 11.47 1.35
C SER A 369 0.95 12.32 0.81
N ASP A 370 1.40 12.03 -0.40
CA ASP A 370 2.52 12.73 -1.06
C ASP A 370 2.19 14.22 -1.24
N TYR A 371 0.98 14.57 -1.70
CA TYR A 371 0.54 15.96 -1.82
C TYR A 371 0.48 16.68 -0.48
N ARG A 372 -0.02 16.02 0.58
CA ARG A 372 -0.04 16.60 1.93
C ARG A 372 1.37 16.87 2.44
N GLN A 373 2.30 15.94 2.22
CA GLN A 373 3.69 16.12 2.63
C GLN A 373 4.35 17.30 1.91
N ILE A 374 4.14 17.43 0.60
CA ILE A 374 4.63 18.58 -0.18
C ILE A 374 4.04 19.90 0.34
N ILE A 375 2.72 19.95 0.55
CA ILE A 375 2.04 21.15 1.08
C ILE A 375 2.57 21.52 2.47
N ASN A 376 2.76 20.54 3.36
CA ASN A 376 3.29 20.78 4.70
C ASN A 376 4.75 21.28 4.65
N THR A 377 5.57 20.68 3.78
CA THR A 377 6.96 21.13 3.57
C THR A 377 7.02 22.57 3.06
N LEU A 378 6.14 22.94 2.12
CA LEU A 378 6.02 24.32 1.63
C LEU A 378 5.55 25.29 2.71
N LYS A 379 4.60 24.88 3.57
CA LYS A 379 4.14 25.68 4.71
C LYS A 379 5.25 25.91 5.72
N GLU A 380 5.95 24.87 6.13
CA GLU A 380 7.07 24.96 7.09
C GLU A 380 8.20 25.85 6.53
N LYS A 381 8.54 25.69 5.25
CA LYS A 381 9.67 26.41 4.64
C LYS A 381 9.42 27.91 4.46
N TYR A 382 8.18 28.33 4.21
CA TYR A 382 7.87 29.72 3.80
C TYR A 382 6.94 30.47 4.76
N PHE A 383 6.25 29.78 5.69
CA PHE A 383 5.20 30.36 6.53
C PHE A 383 5.34 29.96 8.01
N ASP A 384 6.52 29.57 8.48
CA ASP A 384 6.78 29.40 9.91
C ASP A 384 6.83 30.77 10.61
N PHE A 385 5.63 31.27 10.95
CA PHE A 385 5.43 32.58 11.56
C PHE A 385 6.16 32.73 12.90
N GLN A 386 6.37 31.64 13.66
CA GLN A 386 7.11 31.68 14.93
C GLN A 386 8.60 31.99 14.74
N GLN A 387 9.23 31.45 13.70
CA GLN A 387 10.63 31.81 13.39
C GLN A 387 10.76 33.26 12.91
N LEU A 388 9.82 33.72 12.09
CA LEU A 388 9.81 35.11 11.61
C LEU A 388 9.57 36.10 12.76
N GLU A 389 8.63 35.79 13.67
CA GLU A 389 8.34 36.60 14.86
C GLU A 389 9.51 36.61 15.85
N SER A 390 10.17 35.47 16.07
CA SER A 390 11.40 35.38 16.87
C SER A 390 12.53 36.24 16.28
N LYS A 391 12.76 36.16 14.95
CA LYS A 391 13.78 36.97 14.27
C LYS A 391 13.44 38.46 14.27
N LEU A 392 12.16 38.82 14.15
CA LEU A 392 11.72 40.21 14.23
C LEU A 392 11.92 40.77 15.64
N SER A 393 11.55 39.99 16.66
CA SER A 393 11.75 40.33 18.07
C SER A 393 13.23 40.49 18.41
N GLU A 394 14.10 39.60 17.92
CA GLU A 394 15.55 39.71 18.11
C GLU A 394 16.13 40.95 17.41
N SER A 395 15.65 41.26 16.20
CA SER A 395 16.04 42.45 15.46
C SER A 395 15.60 43.75 16.17
N GLU A 396 14.37 43.81 16.68
CA GLU A 396 13.89 44.96 17.46
C GLU A 396 14.64 45.14 18.78
N ALA A 397 14.92 44.05 19.50
CA ALA A 397 15.71 44.08 20.73
C ALA A 397 17.11 44.63 20.48
N LYS A 398 17.74 44.22 19.37
CA LYS A 398 19.06 44.72 18.95
C LYS A 398 19.03 46.21 18.60
N ARG A 399 18.01 46.66 17.86
CA ARG A 399 17.81 48.08 17.52
C ARG A 399 17.67 48.95 18.77
N LEU A 400 16.95 48.48 19.79
CA LEU A 400 16.79 49.20 21.07
C LEU A 400 18.12 49.31 21.83
N GLN A 401 18.90 48.22 21.89
CA GLN A 401 20.23 48.25 22.51
C GLN A 401 21.19 49.23 21.82
N GLU A 402 21.19 49.26 20.49
CA GLU A 402 22.00 50.20 19.70
C GLU A 402 21.56 51.66 19.94
N GLN A 403 20.24 51.91 20.03
CA GLN A 403 19.71 53.24 20.34
C GLN A 403 20.07 53.71 21.76
N GLU A 404 20.05 52.80 22.74
CA GLU A 404 20.49 53.10 24.10
C GLU A 404 22.00 53.37 24.16
N ALA A 405 22.81 52.55 23.49
CA ALA A 405 24.25 52.75 23.43
C ALA A 405 24.61 54.09 22.77
N PHE A 406 23.93 54.43 21.68
CA PHE A 406 24.08 55.72 21.01
C PHE A 406 23.68 56.89 21.92
N ARG A 407 22.56 56.78 22.65
CA ARG A 407 22.17 57.80 23.64
C ARG A 407 23.22 57.98 24.73
N ARG A 408 23.79 56.89 25.26
CA ARG A 408 24.86 56.95 26.27
C ARG A 408 26.12 57.61 25.71
N GLN A 409 26.47 57.33 24.45
CA GLN A 409 27.59 57.98 23.77
C GLN A 409 27.33 59.47 23.55
N LEU A 410 26.11 59.88 23.21
CA LEU A 410 25.76 61.31 23.13
C LEU A 410 25.91 61.99 24.49
N PHE A 411 25.43 61.39 25.58
CA PHE A 411 25.60 61.95 26.92
C PHE A 411 27.08 62.13 27.31
N LEU A 412 27.95 61.19 26.94
CA LEU A 412 29.40 61.28 27.18
C LEU A 412 30.14 62.30 26.29
N ILE A 413 29.50 62.80 25.23
CA ILE A 413 30.06 63.81 24.31
C ILE A 413 29.57 65.22 24.65
N PHE A 414 28.42 65.34 25.33
CA PHE A 414 27.78 66.61 25.68
C PHE A 414 27.87 66.99 27.18
N ASP A 415 28.46 66.14 28.02
CA ASP A 415 29.09 66.49 29.31
C ASP A 415 30.59 66.75 29.10
#